data_AF-X1GUA6-F1
#
_entry.id   AF-X1GUA6-F1
#
_cell.length_a   1.000
_cell.length_b   1.000
_cell.length_c   1.000
_cell.angle_alpha   90.00
_cell.angle_beta   90.00
_cell.angle_gamma   90.00
#
_symmetry.space_group_name_H-M   'P 1'
#
loop_
_entity.id
_entity.type
_entity.pdbx_description
1 polymer ?
#
loop_
_entity_poly.entity_id
_entity_poly.type
_entity_poly.pdbx_seq_one_letter_code
_entity_poly.pdbx_strand_id
1 'polypeptide(L)'
;GKLPEDLIAKLNKHFSDEYESILSEIDNFKTMLEDKKITVDIKDKARFYNQYRNEYSELSKLFITQSKKYNMIIDTMENKLKEKEKNPFKKVLIGEIIDNSSKIKDAIAKINGVIKRHNQRTEQFENEKAEAKEKLLKHYTAEFIQDSNYYGVCKEIEELKTKIDKTNKNIQTIENEISQIESQLSDASKGAETINKYLKSYFGRDDIQIEAKGEKQFKLIRLGKPAENLSEGEKTAISFAYFVSKIHDKNTDLTKAIVFIDDPVCSLDNNHLFHTFSMIKNTFKD
;
A
#
# COMPACT_ATOMS: atom_id res chain seq x y z
N GLY A 1 -61.05 19.42 -97.56
CA GLY A 1 -61.29 20.54 -96.63
C GLY A 1 -60.10 21.49 -96.69
N LYS A 2 -60.33 22.81 -96.57
CA LYS A 2 -59.22 23.78 -96.44
C LYS A 2 -58.50 23.53 -95.11
N LEU A 3 -57.17 23.51 -95.13
CA LEU A 3 -56.37 23.48 -93.91
C LEU A 3 -56.60 24.80 -93.14
N PRO A 4 -56.59 24.79 -91.79
CA PRO A 4 -56.70 25.99 -90.98
C PRO A 4 -55.59 26.99 -91.32
N GLU A 5 -55.93 28.27 -91.48
CA GLU A 5 -54.96 29.33 -91.82
C GLU A 5 -53.87 29.53 -90.75
N ASP A 6 -54.13 29.11 -89.51
CA ASP A 6 -53.25 29.23 -88.36
C ASP A 6 -52.40 27.97 -88.07
N LEU A 7 -52.56 26.90 -88.86
CA LEU A 7 -51.88 25.62 -88.62
C LEU A 7 -50.35 25.74 -88.67
N ILE A 8 -49.81 26.47 -89.64
CA ILE A 8 -48.35 26.67 -89.80
C ILE A 8 -47.80 27.49 -88.62
N ALA A 9 -48.52 28.52 -88.17
CA ALA A 9 -48.11 29.35 -87.04
C ALA A 9 -48.10 28.57 -85.72
N LYS A 10 -49.13 27.73 -85.49
CA LYS A 10 -49.20 26.83 -84.33
C LYS A 10 -48.08 25.79 -84.33
N LEU A 11 -47.80 25.18 -85.48
CA LEU A 11 -46.70 24.23 -85.62
C LEU A 11 -45.35 24.90 -85.34
N ASN A 12 -45.07 26.05 -85.95
CA ASN A 12 -43.81 26.78 -85.72
C ASN A 12 -43.62 27.18 -84.26
N LYS A 13 -44.69 27.62 -83.58
CA LYS A 13 -44.65 27.96 -82.16
C LYS A 13 -44.37 26.71 -81.31
N HIS A 14 -45.09 25.62 -81.56
CA HIS A 14 -44.90 24.36 -80.85
C HIS A 14 -43.45 23.85 -80.98
N PHE A 15 -42.90 23.84 -82.20
CA PHE A 15 -41.51 23.45 -82.44
C PHE A 15 -40.49 24.38 -81.79
N SER A 16 -40.80 25.68 -81.64
CA SER A 16 -39.95 26.65 -80.93
C SER A 16 -39.97 26.41 -79.42
N ASP A 17 -41.15 26.24 -78.84
CA ASP A 17 -41.33 26.02 -77.40
C ASP A 17 -40.70 24.68 -76.97
N GLU A 18 -40.87 23.62 -77.78
CA GLU A 18 -40.25 22.31 -77.55
C GLU A 18 -38.72 22.36 -77.67
N TYR A 19 -38.21 23.14 -78.62
CA TYR A 19 -36.77 23.33 -78.80
C TYR A 19 -36.14 24.05 -77.60
N GLU A 20 -36.76 25.13 -77.12
CA GLU A 20 -36.30 25.85 -75.94
C GLU A 20 -36.36 24.97 -74.67
N SER A 21 -37.40 24.15 -74.52
CA SER A 21 -37.53 23.20 -73.40
C SER A 21 -36.38 22.18 -73.40
N ILE A 22 -36.05 21.58 -74.54
CA ILE A 22 -34.95 20.61 -74.66
C ILE A 22 -33.60 21.26 -74.31
N LEU A 23 -33.35 22.50 -74.76
CA LEU A 23 -32.12 23.20 -74.43
C LEU A 23 -32.01 23.50 -72.93
N SER A 24 -33.11 23.95 -72.30
CA SER A 24 -33.18 24.19 -70.86
C SER A 24 -32.93 22.92 -70.04
N GLU A 25 -33.53 21.79 -70.45
CA GLU A 25 -33.29 20.49 -69.81
C GLU A 25 -31.82 20.05 -69.93
N ILE A 26 -31.21 20.21 -71.12
CA ILE A 26 -29.80 19.87 -71.33
C ILE A 26 -28.89 20.72 -70.44
N ASP A 27 -29.15 22.02 -70.33
CA ASP A 27 -28.37 22.93 -69.49
C ASP A 27 -28.49 22.59 -68.00
N ASN A 28 -29.71 22.29 -67.54
CA ASN A 28 -29.94 21.80 -66.19
C ASN A 28 -29.18 20.50 -65.92
N PHE A 29 -29.21 19.52 -66.85
CA PHE A 29 -28.47 18.26 -66.69
C PHE A 29 -26.95 18.46 -66.66
N LYS A 30 -26.40 19.37 -67.48
CA LYS A 30 -24.96 19.70 -67.43
C LYS A 30 -24.58 20.30 -66.07
N THR A 31 -25.37 21.25 -65.57
CA THR A 31 -25.14 21.87 -64.26
C THR A 31 -25.19 20.83 -63.15
N MET A 32 -26.20 19.96 -63.17
CA MET A 32 -26.31 18.85 -62.22
C MET A 32 -25.12 17.88 -62.27
N LEU A 33 -24.54 17.65 -63.45
CA LEU A 33 -23.40 16.77 -63.63
C LEU A 33 -22.10 17.39 -63.09
N GLU A 34 -21.87 18.68 -63.37
CA GLU A 34 -20.71 19.42 -62.86
C GLU A 34 -20.70 19.43 -61.33
N ASP A 35 -21.86 19.68 -60.69
CA ASP A 35 -22.02 19.66 -59.23
C ASP A 35 -21.76 18.28 -58.59
N LYS A 36 -21.79 17.19 -59.37
CA LYS A 36 -21.50 15.84 -58.90
C LYS A 36 -20.03 15.46 -59.03
N LYS A 37 -19.20 16.28 -59.68
CA LYS A 37 -17.76 16.00 -59.77
C LYS A 37 -17.14 15.96 -58.38
N ILE A 38 -16.29 14.97 -58.16
CA ILE A 38 -15.64 14.76 -56.88
C ILE A 38 -14.35 15.60 -56.86
N THR A 39 -14.30 16.55 -55.93
CA THR A 39 -13.03 17.22 -55.56
C THR A 39 -12.35 16.42 -54.46
N VAL A 40 -11.08 16.07 -54.66
CA VAL A 40 -10.33 15.22 -53.75
C VAL A 40 -9.35 16.05 -52.91
N ASP A 41 -9.58 16.13 -51.60
CA ASP A 41 -8.66 16.68 -50.60
C ASP A 41 -8.21 15.56 -49.65
N ILE A 42 -7.00 15.02 -49.88
CA ILE A 42 -6.41 13.98 -49.03
C ILE A 42 -5.36 14.60 -48.12
N LYS A 43 -5.45 14.28 -46.83
CA LYS A 43 -4.49 14.74 -45.82
C LYS A 43 -3.20 13.93 -45.88
N ASP A 44 -2.11 14.54 -45.44
CA ASP A 44 -0.79 13.89 -45.47
C ASP A 44 -0.76 12.64 -44.58
N LYS A 45 -0.20 11.54 -45.12
CA LYS A 45 0.06 10.29 -44.39
C LYS A 45 0.91 10.49 -43.14
N ALA A 46 1.73 11.55 -43.07
CA ALA A 46 2.56 11.88 -41.90
C ALA A 46 1.73 12.07 -40.62
N ARG A 47 0.44 12.40 -40.75
CA ARG A 47 -0.50 12.54 -39.62
C ARG A 47 -0.87 11.23 -38.95
N PHE A 48 -0.56 10.09 -39.55
CA PHE A 48 -0.88 8.76 -39.01
C PHE A 48 0.33 8.14 -38.29
N TYR A 49 0.05 7.29 -37.29
CA TYR A 49 1.05 6.38 -36.70
C TYR A 49 1.68 5.51 -37.78
N ASN A 50 2.96 5.16 -37.60
CA ASN A 50 3.80 4.51 -38.62
C ASN A 50 3.12 3.26 -39.24
N GLN A 51 2.52 2.41 -38.38
CA GLN A 51 1.82 1.19 -38.79
C GLN A 51 0.61 1.41 -39.71
N TYR A 52 0.01 2.61 -39.73
CA TYR A 52 -1.16 2.94 -40.56
C TYR A 52 -0.80 3.75 -41.82
N ARG A 53 0.43 4.27 -41.92
CA ARG A 53 0.83 5.18 -43.02
C ARG A 53 0.76 4.53 -44.38
N ASN A 54 1.26 3.29 -44.49
CA ASN A 54 1.30 2.56 -45.75
C ASN A 54 -0.12 2.20 -46.21
N GLU A 55 -0.93 1.66 -45.30
CA GLU A 55 -2.33 1.31 -45.58
C GLU A 55 -3.14 2.53 -46.02
N TYR A 56 -3.06 3.64 -45.28
CA TYR A 56 -3.71 4.90 -45.64
C TYR A 56 -3.26 5.39 -47.02
N SER A 57 -1.95 5.40 -47.29
CA SER A 57 -1.39 5.87 -48.55
C SER A 57 -1.90 5.08 -49.76
N GLU A 58 -2.00 3.75 -49.65
CA GLU A 58 -2.49 2.92 -50.75
C GLU A 58 -4.01 3.10 -50.97
N LEU A 59 -4.78 3.18 -49.89
CA LEU A 59 -6.23 3.45 -49.97
C LEU A 59 -6.52 4.85 -50.54
N SER A 60 -5.73 5.85 -50.17
CA SER A 60 -5.80 7.21 -50.71
C SER A 60 -5.52 7.24 -52.21
N LYS A 61 -4.49 6.52 -52.69
CA LYS A 61 -4.20 6.39 -54.13
C LYS A 61 -5.36 5.70 -54.87
N LEU A 62 -5.94 4.66 -54.28
CA LEU A 62 -7.09 3.97 -54.84
C LEU A 62 -8.29 4.91 -54.95
N PHE A 63 -8.61 5.65 -53.89
CA PHE A 63 -9.69 6.64 -53.88
C PHE A 63 -9.48 7.71 -54.97
N ILE A 64 -8.29 8.34 -55.04
CA ILE A 64 -7.96 9.31 -56.11
C ILE A 64 -8.20 8.71 -57.49
N THR A 65 -7.75 7.47 -57.71
CA THR A 65 -7.89 6.79 -59.00
C THR A 65 -9.36 6.56 -59.35
N GLN A 66 -10.18 6.15 -58.39
CA GLN A 66 -11.61 5.94 -58.63
C GLN A 66 -12.38 7.26 -58.81
N SER A 67 -12.06 8.31 -58.04
CA SER A 67 -12.64 9.64 -58.21
C SER A 67 -12.31 10.23 -59.58
N LYS A 68 -11.07 10.07 -60.07
CA LYS A 68 -10.69 10.47 -61.43
C LYS A 68 -11.52 9.74 -62.49
N LYS A 69 -11.68 8.41 -62.36
CA LYS A 69 -12.52 7.63 -63.27
C LYS A 69 -13.98 8.07 -63.27
N TYR A 70 -14.51 8.40 -62.09
CA TYR A 70 -15.88 8.90 -61.94
C TYR A 70 -16.05 10.26 -62.62
N ASN A 71 -15.13 11.20 -62.40
CA ASN A 71 -15.18 12.50 -63.07
C ASN A 71 -15.03 12.37 -64.59
N MET A 72 -14.21 11.43 -65.09
CA MET A 72 -14.13 11.15 -66.53
C MET A 72 -15.45 10.61 -67.12
N ILE A 73 -16.22 9.84 -66.35
CA ILE A 73 -17.56 9.40 -66.76
C ILE A 73 -18.49 10.61 -66.88
N ILE A 74 -18.46 11.51 -65.91
CA ILE A 74 -19.22 12.77 -65.93
C ILE A 74 -18.82 13.61 -67.15
N ASP A 75 -17.52 13.83 -67.39
CA ASP A 75 -17.02 14.58 -68.55
C ASP A 75 -17.49 13.95 -69.89
N THR A 76 -17.56 12.61 -69.95
CA THR A 76 -18.07 11.89 -71.13
C THR A 76 -19.57 12.17 -71.34
N MET A 77 -20.38 12.15 -70.27
CA MET A 77 -21.80 12.49 -70.33
C MET A 77 -22.01 13.94 -70.74
N GLU A 78 -21.25 14.89 -70.16
CA GLU A 78 -21.30 16.31 -70.51
C GLU A 78 -20.97 16.55 -71.98
N ASN A 79 -19.95 15.88 -72.51
CA ASN A 79 -19.60 15.99 -73.93
C ASN A 79 -20.71 15.46 -74.85
N LYS A 80 -21.40 14.38 -74.45
CA LYS A 80 -22.56 13.86 -75.18
C LYS A 80 -23.77 14.80 -75.10
N LEU A 81 -23.99 15.46 -73.96
CA LEU A 81 -25.00 16.50 -73.82
C LEU A 81 -24.68 17.73 -74.70
N LYS A 82 -23.42 18.14 -74.79
CA LYS A 82 -22.97 19.20 -75.73
C LYS A 82 -23.18 18.80 -77.20
N GLU A 83 -22.97 17.53 -77.54
CA GLU A 83 -23.25 17.01 -78.89
C GLU A 83 -24.75 17.05 -79.21
N LYS A 84 -25.58 16.69 -78.23
CA LYS A 84 -27.05 16.73 -78.32
C LYS A 84 -27.59 18.15 -78.42
N GLU A 85 -27.03 19.09 -77.67
CA GLU A 85 -27.34 20.52 -77.76
C GLU A 85 -27.05 21.08 -79.16
N LYS A 86 -25.92 20.69 -79.78
CA LYS A 86 -25.59 21.10 -81.15
C LYS A 86 -26.46 20.42 -82.21
N ASN A 87 -27.10 19.30 -81.88
CA ASN A 87 -27.95 18.54 -82.79
C ASN A 87 -29.27 18.09 -82.11
N PRO A 88 -30.19 19.00 -81.76
CA PRO A 88 -31.32 18.69 -80.88
C PRO A 88 -32.26 17.60 -81.41
N PHE A 89 -32.40 17.51 -82.73
CA PHE A 89 -33.27 16.52 -83.38
C PHE A 89 -32.57 15.19 -83.72
N LYS A 90 -31.25 15.07 -83.52
CA LYS A 90 -30.52 13.81 -83.72
C LYS A 90 -30.49 12.97 -82.46
N LYS A 91 -30.58 11.65 -82.62
CA LYS A 91 -30.37 10.71 -81.52
C LYS A 91 -28.87 10.59 -81.26
N VAL A 92 -28.43 11.00 -80.07
CA VAL A 92 -27.06 10.81 -79.60
C VAL A 92 -27.02 9.54 -78.75
N LEU A 93 -26.16 8.60 -79.11
CA LEU A 93 -25.96 7.38 -78.32
C LEU A 93 -24.84 7.61 -77.30
N ILE A 94 -25.15 7.31 -76.05
CA ILE A 94 -24.16 7.22 -74.97
C ILE A 94 -23.70 5.77 -74.97
N GLY A 95 -22.37 5.55 -75.06
CA GLY A 95 -21.80 4.21 -74.99
C GLY A 95 -22.03 3.56 -73.62
N GLU A 96 -21.48 2.37 -73.41
CA GLU A 96 -21.57 1.70 -72.10
C GLU A 96 -20.87 2.53 -71.02
N ILE A 97 -21.62 2.89 -69.98
CA ILE A 97 -21.09 3.57 -68.79
C ILE A 97 -20.94 2.54 -67.68
N ILE A 98 -19.70 2.33 -67.25
CA ILE A 98 -19.38 1.44 -66.13
C ILE A 98 -19.37 2.26 -64.85
N ASP A 99 -20.44 2.15 -64.05
CA ASP A 99 -20.50 2.82 -62.75
C ASP A 99 -19.46 2.26 -61.77
N ASN A 100 -18.64 3.15 -61.20
CA ASN A 100 -17.65 2.83 -60.17
C ASN A 100 -17.99 3.43 -58.79
N SER A 101 -19.21 3.92 -58.58
CA SER A 101 -19.68 4.51 -57.32
C SER A 101 -19.50 3.58 -56.12
N SER A 102 -19.72 2.27 -56.30
CA SER A 102 -19.52 1.25 -55.26
C SER A 102 -18.06 1.16 -54.81
N LYS A 103 -17.10 1.24 -55.76
CA LYS A 103 -15.66 1.21 -55.47
C LYS A 103 -15.21 2.46 -54.72
N ILE A 104 -15.82 3.61 -55.02
CA ILE A 104 -15.58 4.86 -54.27
C ILE A 104 -16.08 4.74 -52.84
N LYS A 105 -17.32 4.24 -52.65
CA LYS A 105 -17.90 4.02 -51.32
C LYS A 105 -17.06 3.05 -50.48
N ASP A 106 -16.59 1.95 -51.08
CA ASP A 106 -15.71 0.98 -50.42
C ASP A 106 -14.36 1.60 -50.02
N ALA A 107 -13.74 2.39 -50.91
CA ALA A 107 -12.51 3.10 -50.59
C ALA A 107 -12.68 4.08 -49.42
N ILE A 108 -13.79 4.84 -49.39
CA ILE A 108 -14.13 5.74 -48.28
C ILE A 108 -14.30 4.95 -46.97
N ALA A 109 -15.06 3.86 -47.01
CA ALA A 109 -15.30 3.02 -45.83
C ALA A 109 -13.98 2.48 -45.25
N LYS A 110 -13.07 2.01 -46.12
CA LYS A 110 -11.76 1.52 -45.73
C LYS A 110 -10.88 2.62 -45.13
N ILE A 111 -10.83 3.81 -45.74
CA ILE A 111 -10.09 4.95 -45.20
C ILE A 111 -10.63 5.34 -43.82
N ASN A 112 -11.95 5.41 -43.66
CA ASN A 112 -12.58 5.70 -42.36
C ASN A 112 -12.26 4.62 -41.31
N GLY A 113 -12.13 3.36 -41.72
CA GLY A 113 -11.64 2.28 -40.86
C GLY A 113 -10.23 2.53 -40.34
N VAL A 114 -9.32 2.99 -41.20
CA VAL A 114 -7.95 3.36 -40.80
C VAL A 114 -7.96 4.54 -39.82
N ILE A 115 -8.76 5.57 -40.10
CA ILE A 115 -8.92 6.74 -39.21
C ILE A 115 -9.45 6.31 -37.84
N LYS A 116 -10.46 5.44 -37.80
CA LYS A 116 -11.00 4.91 -36.55
C LYS A 116 -9.93 4.18 -35.73
N ARG A 117 -9.16 3.27 -36.36
CA ARG A 117 -8.07 2.55 -35.68
C ARG A 117 -6.97 3.50 -35.18
N HIS A 118 -6.64 4.52 -35.96
CA HIS A 118 -5.69 5.56 -35.55
C HIS A 118 -6.16 6.30 -34.29
N ASN A 119 -7.42 6.75 -34.26
CA ASN A 119 -8.00 7.46 -33.13
C ASN A 119 -8.08 6.57 -31.88
N GLN A 120 -8.53 5.32 -32.04
CA GLN A 120 -8.59 4.34 -30.96
C GLN A 120 -7.24 4.12 -30.29
N ARG A 121 -6.15 4.04 -31.06
CA ARG A 121 -4.80 3.93 -30.50
C ARG A 121 -4.42 5.15 -29.65
N THR A 122 -4.79 6.35 -30.08
CA THR A 122 -4.54 7.57 -29.29
C THR A 122 -5.33 7.56 -27.99
N GLU A 123 -6.60 7.13 -28.02
CA GLU A 123 -7.43 6.98 -26.82
C GLU A 123 -6.87 5.93 -25.85
N GLN A 124 -6.34 4.82 -26.38
CA GLN A 124 -5.81 3.71 -25.59
C GLN A 124 -4.35 3.90 -25.17
N PHE A 125 -3.65 4.93 -25.67
CA PHE A 125 -2.21 5.06 -25.47
C PHE A 125 -1.78 5.09 -24.00
N GLU A 126 -2.44 5.88 -23.16
CA GLU A 126 -2.10 5.94 -21.74
C GLU A 126 -2.44 4.64 -21.01
N ASN A 127 -3.49 3.91 -21.45
CA ASN A 127 -3.81 2.59 -20.90
C ASN A 127 -2.76 1.55 -21.30
N GLU A 128 -2.41 1.45 -22.58
CA GLU A 128 -1.37 0.54 -23.08
C GLU A 128 -0.03 0.79 -22.37
N LYS A 129 0.31 2.06 -22.14
CA LYS A 129 1.50 2.47 -21.41
C LYS A 129 1.45 2.09 -19.93
N ALA A 130 0.30 2.25 -19.27
CA ALA A 130 0.11 1.83 -17.88
C ALA A 130 0.25 0.30 -17.75
N GLU A 131 -0.39 -0.47 -18.64
CA GLU A 131 -0.29 -1.92 -18.67
C GLU A 131 1.14 -2.40 -18.94
N ALA A 132 1.87 -1.75 -19.87
CA ALA A 132 3.26 -2.08 -20.15
C ALA A 132 4.17 -1.82 -18.94
N LYS A 133 3.96 -0.69 -18.23
CA LYS A 133 4.67 -0.40 -16.98
C LYS A 133 4.37 -1.42 -15.89
N GLU A 134 3.10 -1.79 -15.72
CA GLU A 134 2.70 -2.79 -14.74
C GLU A 134 3.33 -4.16 -15.04
N LYS A 135 3.37 -4.57 -16.31
CA LYS A 135 4.05 -5.80 -16.74
C LYS A 135 5.54 -5.76 -16.40
N LEU A 136 6.23 -4.65 -16.67
CA LEU A 136 7.64 -4.49 -16.33
C LEU A 136 7.86 -4.55 -14.81
N LEU A 137 7.05 -3.83 -14.03
CA LEU A 137 7.13 -3.85 -12.58
C LEU A 137 6.94 -5.26 -12.03
N LYS A 138 5.93 -6.01 -12.51
CA LYS A 138 5.69 -7.40 -12.10
C LYS A 138 6.86 -8.31 -12.47
N HIS A 139 7.42 -8.14 -13.66
CA HIS A 139 8.59 -8.91 -14.10
C HIS A 139 9.79 -8.70 -13.17
N TYR A 140 10.21 -7.44 -12.98
CA TYR A 140 11.35 -7.13 -12.11
C TYR A 140 11.10 -7.47 -10.63
N THR A 141 9.85 -7.35 -10.16
CA THR A 141 9.49 -7.79 -8.81
C THR A 141 9.64 -9.30 -8.67
N ALA A 142 9.19 -10.07 -9.67
CA ALA A 142 9.31 -11.53 -9.65
C ALA A 142 10.78 -11.97 -9.72
N GLU A 143 11.58 -11.34 -10.60
CA GLU A 143 13.03 -11.56 -10.69
C GLU A 143 13.72 -11.26 -9.35
N PHE A 144 13.43 -10.11 -8.74
CA PHE A 144 13.97 -9.75 -7.43
C PHE A 144 13.58 -10.77 -6.35
N ILE A 145 12.31 -11.18 -6.27
CA ILE A 145 11.84 -12.16 -5.29
C ILE A 145 12.62 -13.48 -5.42
N GLN A 146 12.88 -13.91 -6.65
CA GLN A 146 13.61 -15.14 -6.95
C GLN A 146 15.10 -14.99 -6.61
N ASP A 147 15.75 -13.96 -7.14
CA ASP A 147 17.20 -13.73 -6.98
C ASP A 147 17.60 -13.45 -5.54
N SER A 148 16.77 -12.70 -4.82
CA SER A 148 17.02 -12.37 -3.42
C SER A 148 16.55 -13.44 -2.44
N ASN A 149 15.95 -14.54 -2.93
CA ASN A 149 15.25 -15.53 -2.11
C ASN A 149 14.35 -14.88 -1.03
N TYR A 150 13.57 -13.87 -1.44
CA TYR A 150 12.89 -12.95 -0.51
C TYR A 150 12.08 -13.69 0.57
N TYR A 151 11.27 -14.67 0.17
CA TYR A 151 10.46 -15.44 1.10
C TYR A 151 11.28 -16.33 2.03
N GLY A 152 12.42 -16.84 1.58
CA GLY A 152 13.36 -17.58 2.43
C GLY A 152 13.94 -16.68 3.53
N VAL A 153 14.38 -15.48 3.15
CA VAL A 153 14.90 -14.48 4.11
C VAL A 153 13.82 -14.05 5.10
N CYS A 154 12.59 -13.78 4.64
CA CYS A 154 11.47 -13.45 5.53
C CYS A 154 11.20 -14.57 6.54
N LYS A 155 11.23 -15.83 6.10
CA LYS A 155 11.04 -16.98 6.99
C LYS A 155 12.16 -17.08 8.02
N GLU A 156 13.41 -16.91 7.60
CA GLU A 156 14.57 -16.91 8.49
C GLU A 156 14.47 -15.81 9.55
N ILE A 157 14.04 -14.60 9.17
CA ILE A 157 13.79 -13.49 10.11
C ILE A 157 12.77 -13.88 11.17
N GLU A 158 11.64 -14.48 10.79
CA GLU A 158 10.60 -14.89 11.74
C GLU A 158 11.06 -16.03 12.67
N GLU A 159 11.84 -16.98 12.14
CA GLU A 159 12.46 -18.03 12.95
C GLU A 159 13.45 -17.46 13.97
N LEU A 160 14.28 -16.50 13.57
CA LEU A 160 15.23 -15.82 14.44
C LEU A 160 14.52 -15.00 15.53
N LYS A 161 13.46 -14.26 15.19
CA LYS A 161 12.63 -13.56 16.18
C LYS A 161 12.06 -14.52 17.22
N THR A 162 11.50 -15.64 16.77
CA THR A 162 10.95 -16.66 17.67
C THR A 162 12.02 -17.24 18.60
N LYS A 163 13.24 -17.47 18.09
CA LYS A 163 14.37 -17.92 18.91
C LYS A 163 14.78 -16.86 19.94
N ILE A 164 14.85 -15.60 19.56
CA ILE A 164 15.17 -14.48 20.46
C ILE A 164 14.13 -14.41 21.59
N ASP A 165 12.84 -14.46 21.27
CA ASP A 165 11.77 -14.41 22.26
C ASP A 165 11.85 -15.58 23.24
N LYS A 166 12.13 -16.80 22.73
CA LYS A 166 12.31 -17.98 23.58
C LYS A 166 13.51 -17.84 24.51
N THR A 167 14.66 -17.38 23.98
CA THR A 167 15.87 -17.16 24.78
C THR A 167 15.64 -16.10 25.86
N ASN A 168 14.98 -14.99 25.53
CA ASN A 168 14.66 -13.94 26.51
C ASN A 168 13.75 -14.45 27.63
N LYS A 169 12.75 -15.27 27.31
CA LYS A 169 11.91 -15.93 28.33
C LYS A 169 12.73 -16.84 29.24
N ASN A 170 13.63 -17.63 28.67
CA ASN A 170 14.50 -18.51 29.46
C ASN A 170 15.43 -17.71 30.38
N ILE A 171 16.00 -16.60 29.90
CA ILE A 171 16.82 -15.70 30.72
C ILE A 171 16.00 -15.20 31.92
N GLN A 172 14.80 -14.68 31.69
CA GLN A 172 13.92 -14.21 32.76
C GLN A 172 13.59 -15.32 33.77
N THR A 173 13.34 -16.55 33.32
CA THR A 173 13.12 -17.69 34.20
C THR A 173 14.34 -17.96 35.08
N ILE A 174 15.53 -18.04 34.49
CA ILE A 174 16.78 -18.31 35.22
C ILE A 174 17.11 -17.18 36.21
N GLU A 175 16.92 -15.92 35.83
CA GLU A 175 17.13 -14.76 36.73
C GLU A 175 16.20 -14.82 37.94
N ASN A 176 14.94 -15.21 37.75
CA ASN A 176 14.00 -15.41 38.87
C ASN A 176 14.42 -16.56 39.78
N GLU A 177 14.88 -17.68 39.22
CA GLU A 177 15.39 -18.83 39.99
C GLU A 177 16.63 -18.44 40.81
N ILE A 178 17.58 -17.70 40.22
CA ILE A 178 18.77 -17.18 40.92
C ILE A 178 18.32 -16.32 42.11
N SER A 179 17.42 -15.37 41.90
CA SER A 179 16.94 -14.49 42.97
C SER A 179 16.27 -15.26 44.12
N GLN A 180 15.51 -16.32 43.80
CA GLN A 180 14.90 -17.18 44.81
C GLN A 180 15.95 -17.95 45.63
N ILE A 181 16.96 -18.51 44.97
CA ILE A 181 18.04 -19.25 45.63
C ILE A 181 18.87 -18.32 46.53
N GLU A 182 19.21 -17.13 46.05
CA GLU A 182 19.92 -16.10 46.84
C GLU A 182 19.13 -15.72 48.11
N SER A 183 17.80 -15.56 47.99
CA SER A 183 16.93 -15.29 49.13
C SER A 183 16.94 -16.41 50.17
N GLN A 184 16.95 -17.68 49.72
CA GLN A 184 17.00 -18.85 50.61
C GLN A 184 18.37 -19.06 51.29
N LEU A 185 19.45 -18.66 50.60
CA LEU A 185 20.83 -18.75 51.08
C LEU A 185 21.25 -17.58 51.97
N SER A 186 20.51 -16.46 51.97
CA SER A 186 20.86 -15.30 52.80
C SER A 186 20.79 -15.63 54.30
N ASP A 187 21.97 -15.87 54.89
CA ASP A 187 22.16 -16.01 56.34
C ASP A 187 21.73 -14.73 57.08
N ALA A 188 21.78 -13.57 56.42
CA ALA A 188 21.24 -12.33 56.96
C ALA A 188 19.71 -12.40 57.15
N SER A 189 18.95 -13.00 56.22
CA SER A 189 17.49 -13.15 56.39
C SER A 189 17.15 -14.05 57.59
N LYS A 190 17.85 -15.19 57.72
CA LYS A 190 17.67 -16.10 58.88
C LYS A 190 18.13 -15.46 60.19
N GLY A 191 19.21 -14.69 60.16
CA GLY A 191 19.70 -13.90 61.28
C GLY A 191 18.70 -12.83 61.72
N ALA A 192 18.13 -12.06 60.78
CA ALA A 192 17.12 -11.04 61.06
C ALA A 192 15.88 -11.65 61.73
N GLU A 193 15.37 -12.77 61.22
CA GLU A 193 14.24 -13.49 61.84
C GLU A 193 14.55 -13.92 63.28
N THR A 194 15.76 -14.40 63.52
CA THR A 194 16.20 -14.88 64.83
C THR A 194 16.32 -13.71 65.82
N ILE A 195 16.93 -12.60 65.40
CA ILE A 195 17.02 -11.39 66.22
C ILE A 195 15.64 -10.81 66.51
N ASN A 196 14.72 -10.81 65.54
CA ASN A 196 13.34 -10.34 65.73
C ASN A 196 12.57 -11.15 66.77
N LYS A 197 12.78 -12.47 66.85
CA LYS A 197 12.19 -13.30 67.92
C LYS A 197 12.67 -12.86 69.30
N TYR A 198 13.96 -12.57 69.44
CA TYR A 198 14.52 -12.07 70.69
C TYR A 198 14.04 -10.67 71.05
N LEU A 199 13.95 -9.75 70.07
CA LEU A 199 13.40 -8.41 70.28
C LEU A 199 11.94 -8.44 70.72
N LYS A 200 11.11 -9.27 70.08
CA LYS A 200 9.72 -9.50 70.50
C LYS A 200 9.64 -9.99 71.94
N SER A 201 10.49 -10.96 72.30
CA SER A 201 10.53 -11.48 73.67
C SER A 201 11.00 -10.43 74.69
N TYR A 202 11.91 -9.54 74.29
CA TYR A 202 12.47 -8.51 75.17
C TYR A 202 11.47 -7.36 75.41
N PHE A 203 10.77 -6.89 74.38
CA PHE A 203 9.83 -5.77 74.51
C PHE A 203 8.38 -6.18 74.78
N GLY A 204 8.03 -7.45 74.57
CA GLY A 204 6.64 -7.93 74.63
C GLY A 204 5.74 -7.40 73.50
N ARG A 205 6.31 -6.71 72.51
CA ARG A 205 5.63 -6.06 71.38
C ARG A 205 6.53 -6.07 70.15
N ASP A 206 5.93 -5.93 68.97
CA ASP A 206 6.60 -6.03 67.66
C ASP A 206 6.89 -4.65 67.04
N ASP A 207 6.95 -3.61 67.87
CA ASP A 207 7.07 -2.23 67.39
C ASP A 207 8.39 -1.96 66.69
N ILE A 208 9.46 -2.71 67.02
CA ILE A 208 10.81 -2.60 66.44
C ILE A 208 11.26 -3.95 65.89
N GLN A 209 11.69 -3.94 64.64
CA GLN A 209 12.15 -5.11 63.91
C GLN A 209 13.42 -4.80 63.11
N ILE A 210 14.16 -5.83 62.76
CA ILE A 210 15.28 -5.82 61.84
C ILE A 210 14.85 -6.53 60.55
N GLU A 211 15.11 -5.88 59.42
CA GLU A 211 14.99 -6.50 58.10
C GLU A 211 16.38 -6.68 57.50
N ALA A 212 16.62 -7.82 56.86
CA ALA A 212 17.81 -8.02 56.05
C ALA A 212 17.71 -7.20 54.76
N LYS A 213 18.78 -6.47 54.45
CA LYS A 213 18.95 -5.73 53.19
C LYS A 213 20.14 -6.31 52.45
N GLY A 214 19.88 -7.22 51.51
CA GLY A 214 20.95 -8.00 50.84
C GLY A 214 21.63 -8.98 51.80
N GLU A 215 22.86 -9.40 51.46
CA GLU A 215 23.54 -10.51 52.18
C GLU A 215 24.16 -10.13 53.53
N LYS A 216 24.46 -8.84 53.79
CA LYS A 216 25.26 -8.43 54.97
C LYS A 216 24.79 -7.16 55.66
N GLN A 217 23.65 -6.59 55.26
CA GLN A 217 23.15 -5.36 55.89
C GLN A 217 21.83 -5.62 56.59
N PHE A 218 21.63 -4.93 57.70
CA PHE A 218 20.39 -4.92 58.46
C PHE A 218 19.82 -3.51 58.45
N LYS A 219 18.49 -3.42 58.41
CA LYS A 219 17.75 -2.18 58.51
C LYS A 219 16.79 -2.27 59.69
N LEU A 220 16.81 -1.26 60.55
CA LEU A 220 15.88 -1.16 61.67
C LEU A 220 14.58 -0.51 61.22
N ILE A 221 13.47 -1.14 61.58
CA ILE A 221 12.11 -0.76 61.20
C ILE A 221 11.30 -0.57 62.48
N ARG A 222 10.61 0.58 62.60
CA ARG A 222 9.60 0.85 63.62
C ARG A 222 8.24 0.98 62.96
N LEU A 223 7.28 0.12 63.33
CA LEU A 223 5.91 0.13 62.77
C LEU A 223 5.87 0.24 61.23
N GLY A 224 6.75 -0.52 60.54
CA GLY A 224 6.84 -0.56 59.08
C GLY A 224 7.61 0.59 58.42
N LYS A 225 8.20 1.52 59.19
CA LYS A 225 9.04 2.62 58.65
C LYS A 225 10.48 2.54 59.18
N PRO A 226 11.49 3.08 58.46
CA PRO A 226 12.85 3.16 58.97
C PRO A 226 12.91 3.84 60.34
N ALA A 227 13.57 3.20 61.31
CA ALA A 227 13.77 3.80 62.63
C ALA A 227 14.94 4.79 62.59
N GLU A 228 14.64 6.09 62.70
CA GLU A 228 15.67 7.15 62.66
C GLU A 228 16.22 7.50 64.05
N ASN A 229 15.42 7.31 65.11
CA ASN A 229 15.78 7.64 66.49
C ASN A 229 15.43 6.47 67.43
N LEU A 230 16.45 5.92 68.07
CA LEU A 230 16.35 4.85 69.08
C LEU A 230 16.69 5.41 70.46
N SER A 231 15.91 5.05 71.47
CA SER A 231 16.24 5.31 72.86
C SER A 231 17.46 4.49 73.28
N GLU A 232 18.12 4.88 74.37
CA GLU A 232 19.24 4.11 74.91
C GLU A 232 18.83 2.68 75.29
N GLY A 233 17.64 2.51 75.88
CA GLY A 233 17.09 1.19 76.18
C GLY A 233 16.86 0.33 74.93
N GLU A 234 16.46 0.94 73.82
CA GLU A 234 16.28 0.25 72.55
C GLU A 234 17.60 -0.17 71.91
N LYS A 235 18.62 0.70 71.97
CA LYS A 235 19.98 0.37 71.48
C LYS A 235 20.57 -0.80 72.25
N THR A 236 20.42 -0.79 73.59
CA THR A 236 20.90 -1.89 74.44
C THR A 236 20.17 -3.19 74.14
N ALA A 237 18.84 -3.15 73.99
CA ALA A 237 18.03 -4.33 73.64
C ALA A 237 18.42 -4.93 72.28
N ILE A 238 18.61 -4.08 71.26
CA ILE A 238 19.03 -4.51 69.92
C ILE A 238 20.43 -5.14 69.96
N SER A 239 21.36 -4.50 70.67
CA SER A 239 22.72 -5.02 70.83
C SER A 239 22.73 -6.36 71.55
N PHE A 240 21.89 -6.51 72.58
CA PHE A 240 21.78 -7.75 73.35
C PHE A 240 21.10 -8.87 72.55
N ALA A 241 20.00 -8.58 71.84
CA ALA A 241 19.34 -9.55 70.96
C ALA A 241 20.26 -10.03 69.82
N TYR A 242 21.06 -9.11 69.24
CA TYR A 242 22.09 -9.46 68.27
C TYR A 242 23.16 -10.37 68.87
N PHE A 243 23.66 -10.02 70.06
CA PHE A 243 24.65 -10.81 70.79
C PHE A 243 24.15 -12.23 71.10
N VAL A 244 22.95 -12.37 71.64
CA VAL A 244 22.32 -13.67 71.92
C VAL A 244 22.16 -14.48 70.64
N SER A 245 21.64 -13.86 69.57
CA SER A 245 21.54 -14.53 68.26
C SER A 245 22.89 -14.98 67.72
N LYS A 246 23.98 -14.26 68.01
CA LYS A 246 25.32 -14.61 67.55
C LYS A 246 25.97 -15.72 68.37
N ILE A 247 25.65 -15.79 69.67
CA ILE A 247 26.11 -16.88 70.54
C ILE A 247 25.37 -18.20 70.23
N HIS A 248 24.11 -18.14 69.81
CA HIS A 248 23.37 -19.33 69.35
C HIS A 248 23.65 -19.73 67.89
N ASP A 249 24.59 -19.07 67.23
CA ASP A 249 25.04 -19.42 65.88
C ASP A 249 25.76 -20.79 65.90
N LYS A 250 25.72 -21.52 64.78
CA LYS A 250 26.18 -22.93 64.67
C LYS A 250 27.65 -23.16 65.03
N ASN A 251 28.44 -22.10 65.12
CA ASN A 251 29.87 -22.13 65.37
C ASN A 251 30.24 -22.00 66.86
N THR A 252 29.28 -21.82 67.77
CA THR A 252 29.53 -21.63 69.20
C THR A 252 28.99 -22.80 70.01
N ASP A 253 29.87 -23.54 70.70
CA ASP A 253 29.48 -24.53 71.70
C ASP A 253 29.26 -23.83 73.05
N LEU A 254 28.00 -23.49 73.33
CA LEU A 254 27.55 -22.84 74.57
C LEU A 254 27.97 -23.59 75.84
N THR A 255 28.12 -24.92 75.79
CA THR A 255 28.52 -25.73 76.96
C THR A 255 29.99 -25.54 77.35
N LYS A 256 30.79 -24.95 76.46
CA LYS A 256 32.23 -24.67 76.66
C LYS A 256 32.53 -23.17 76.63
N ALA A 257 31.53 -22.32 76.48
CA ALA A 257 31.68 -20.88 76.40
C ALA A 257 31.57 -20.23 77.78
N ILE A 258 32.48 -19.29 78.08
CA ILE A 258 32.35 -18.39 79.23
C ILE A 258 31.90 -17.04 78.70
N VAL A 259 30.70 -16.61 79.11
CA VAL A 259 30.10 -15.35 78.67
C VAL A 259 30.22 -14.32 79.80
N PHE A 260 30.96 -13.24 79.54
CA PHE A 260 31.05 -12.09 80.43
C PHE A 260 30.05 -11.02 79.96
N ILE A 261 29.16 -10.63 80.86
CA ILE A 261 28.19 -9.56 80.62
C ILE A 261 28.45 -8.50 81.69
N ASP A 262 29.03 -7.37 81.30
CA ASP A 262 29.29 -6.23 82.18
C ASP A 262 28.17 -5.20 82.01
N ASP A 263 27.48 -4.86 83.10
CA ASP A 263 26.35 -3.93 83.16
C ASP A 263 25.42 -3.95 81.93
N PRO A 264 24.60 -5.01 81.73
CA PRO A 264 23.72 -5.14 80.55
C PRO A 264 22.55 -4.15 80.53
N VAL A 265 22.50 -3.22 81.48
CA VAL A 265 21.42 -2.26 81.70
C VAL A 265 22.03 -0.87 81.97
N CYS A 266 21.65 0.13 81.17
CA CYS A 266 21.90 1.53 81.51
C CYS A 266 20.62 2.16 82.07
N SER A 267 20.72 2.62 83.32
CA SER A 267 19.86 3.58 84.05
C SER A 267 18.40 3.81 83.57
N LEU A 268 17.46 3.46 84.48
CA LEU A 268 16.19 4.16 84.80
C LEU A 268 14.83 3.54 84.43
N ASP A 269 14.72 2.33 83.87
CA ASP A 269 13.41 1.66 83.73
C ASP A 269 13.38 0.25 84.34
N ASN A 270 12.53 0.06 85.35
CA ASN A 270 12.30 -1.23 86.01
C ASN A 270 11.82 -2.31 85.04
N ASN A 271 11.10 -1.94 83.96
CA ASN A 271 10.66 -2.88 82.94
C ASN A 271 11.86 -3.39 82.13
N HIS A 272 12.76 -2.50 81.71
CA HIS A 272 13.98 -2.88 80.99
C HIS A 272 14.86 -3.83 81.83
N LEU A 273 15.02 -3.55 83.12
CA LEU A 273 15.79 -4.42 84.01
C LEU A 273 15.17 -5.83 84.13
N PHE A 274 13.85 -5.92 84.27
CA PHE A 274 13.14 -7.18 84.34
C PHE A 274 13.25 -7.99 83.04
N HIS A 275 13.11 -7.33 81.89
CA HIS A 275 13.21 -7.98 80.57
C HIS A 275 14.62 -8.48 80.28
N THR A 276 15.66 -7.69 80.56
CA THR A 276 17.06 -8.11 80.42
C THR A 276 17.37 -9.30 81.31
N PHE A 277 16.96 -9.25 82.58
CA PHE A 277 17.17 -10.36 83.52
C PHE A 277 16.43 -11.63 83.09
N SER A 278 15.18 -11.50 82.66
CA SER A 278 14.37 -12.63 82.18
C SER A 278 14.97 -13.28 80.94
N MET A 279 15.49 -12.47 80.02
CA MET A 279 16.16 -12.95 78.82
C MET A 279 17.50 -13.63 79.16
N ILE A 280 18.33 -13.06 80.03
CA ILE A 280 19.57 -13.69 80.52
C ILE A 280 19.25 -15.04 81.17
N LYS A 281 18.26 -15.08 82.06
CA LYS A 281 17.85 -16.31 82.73
C LYS A 281 17.40 -17.36 81.72
N ASN A 282 16.49 -17.03 80.81
CA ASN A 282 15.96 -18.00 79.84
C ASN A 282 16.99 -18.44 78.78
N THR A 283 18.04 -17.64 78.55
CA THR A 283 19.07 -17.91 77.54
C THR A 283 20.25 -18.70 78.11
N PHE A 284 20.67 -18.40 79.35
CA PHE A 284 21.94 -18.89 79.91
C PHE A 284 21.80 -19.69 81.20
N LYS A 285 20.58 -19.84 81.74
CA LYS A 285 20.33 -20.56 82.98
C LYS A 285 19.28 -21.64 82.74
N ASP A 286 19.58 -22.87 83.12
CA ASP A 286 18.59 -23.96 83.16
C ASP A 286 17.42 -23.61 84.11
#